data_AF-A0A2W5S226-F1
#
_entry.id   AF-A0A2W5S226-F1
#
_cell.length_a   1.000
_cell.length_b   1.000
_cell.length_c   1.000
_cell.angle_alpha   90.00
_cell.angle_beta   90.00
_cell.angle_gamma   90.00
#
_symmetry.space_group_name_H-M   'P 1'
#
loop_
_entity.id
_entity.type
_entity.pdbx_description
1 polymer ?
#
loop_
_entity_poly.entity_id
_entity_poly.type
_entity_poly.pdbx_seq_one_letter_code
_entity_poly.pdbx_strand_id
1 'polypeptide(L)'
;PRATPSLRYLETLAPFSEHHHDNDGDDSIDAGPTGGHMWDGRAGSAHAQAGMPLLSPDEMANASVEDVAHKLAASGYAAQMREAFGAGVFDSAQAAFAAAGLALETFQQSPADFYPFSSKYDAVLRGQAKLSAAEARGLAAFNDERRGNCAACHISSVTADGAFPLFTDFGHVALGVPRNRELPPNADPAHHDLGLCGPLRTDLAAHPEYCGLFRTPTLRNVALRGAFFHNGRFHSLEEVVRFYAQRDTRPQRWYPRDAKGRAQKFDDLPAAYHANVNVEAPFGGEPGGKPSLSDTEVRDIVAFLKTLTDADLQRPASLGSGVVTR
;
A
#
# COMPACT_ATOMS: atom_id res chain seq x y z
N PRO A 1 -12.14 9.21 1.21
CA PRO A 1 -11.78 7.94 1.86
C PRO A 1 -10.95 7.02 0.95
N ARG A 2 -9.96 6.33 1.52
CA ARG A 2 -9.10 5.35 0.84
C ARG A 2 -9.14 4.02 1.58
N ALA A 3 -8.76 2.93 0.94
CA ALA A 3 -8.57 1.64 1.60
C ALA A 3 -7.44 1.73 2.63
N THR A 4 -7.61 1.14 3.82
CA THR A 4 -6.59 1.20 4.88
C THR A 4 -5.34 0.38 4.48
N PRO A 5 -4.14 0.99 4.45
CA PRO A 5 -2.90 0.25 4.19
C PRO A 5 -2.50 -0.63 5.39
N SER A 6 -1.54 -1.54 5.20
CA SER A 6 -0.88 -2.23 6.32
C SER A 6 -0.02 -1.23 7.10
N LEU A 7 0.09 -1.41 8.43
CA LEU A 7 1.08 -0.71 9.25
C LEU A 7 2.37 -1.53 9.45
N ARG A 8 2.35 -2.83 9.14
CA ARG A 8 3.55 -3.68 9.17
C ARG A 8 4.53 -3.28 8.06
N TYR A 9 5.82 -3.43 8.35
CA TYR A 9 6.93 -3.23 7.41
C TYR A 9 7.06 -1.79 6.89
N LEU A 10 6.82 -0.81 7.77
CA LEU A 10 6.97 0.62 7.49
C LEU A 10 8.06 1.28 8.38
N GLU A 11 8.80 0.49 9.16
CA GLU A 11 9.79 0.96 10.13
C GLU A 11 10.92 1.77 9.47
N THR A 12 11.28 1.42 8.24
CA THR A 12 12.30 2.09 7.44
C THR A 12 11.73 3.08 6.42
N LEU A 13 10.42 3.36 6.45
CA LEU A 13 9.79 4.26 5.50
C LEU A 13 10.28 5.69 5.71
N ALA A 14 11.08 6.17 4.76
CA ALA A 14 11.60 7.53 4.77
C ALA A 14 10.48 8.58 4.59
N PRO A 15 10.70 9.83 5.03
CA PRO A 15 9.87 10.97 4.62
C PRO A 15 9.79 11.07 3.09
N PHE A 16 8.77 11.74 2.59
CA PHE A 16 8.62 11.96 1.15
C PHE A 16 9.80 12.76 0.59
N SER A 17 10.30 12.33 -0.57
CA SER A 17 11.25 13.06 -1.40
C SER A 17 10.80 13.01 -2.86
N GLU A 18 10.95 14.10 -3.59
CA GLU A 18 10.72 14.12 -5.05
C GLU A 18 11.83 13.43 -5.83
N HIS A 19 13.02 13.34 -5.23
CA HIS A 19 14.22 12.77 -5.84
C HIS A 19 14.75 11.62 -4.98
N HIS A 20 14.96 10.47 -5.59
CA HIS A 20 15.54 9.30 -4.94
C HIS A 20 16.60 8.67 -5.82
N HIS A 21 17.71 8.30 -5.20
CA HIS A 21 18.77 7.56 -5.83
C HIS A 21 18.88 6.22 -5.11
N ASP A 22 18.78 5.14 -5.87
CA ASP A 22 18.92 3.80 -5.33
C ASP A 22 20.33 3.61 -4.79
N ASN A 23 20.46 2.89 -3.68
CA ASN A 23 21.76 2.57 -3.10
C ASN A 23 22.40 1.35 -3.80
N ASP A 24 22.39 1.35 -5.13
CA ASP A 24 23.03 0.33 -5.97
C ASP A 24 24.42 0.75 -6.49
N GLY A 25 24.83 1.97 -6.12
CA GLY A 25 26.11 2.57 -6.49
C GLY A 25 26.05 3.44 -7.75
N ASP A 26 24.87 3.62 -8.35
CA ASP A 26 24.65 4.54 -9.47
C ASP A 26 23.68 5.69 -9.10
N ASP A 27 24.19 6.70 -8.40
CA ASP A 27 23.44 7.91 -8.06
C ASP A 27 23.09 8.79 -9.30
N SER A 28 23.44 8.36 -10.52
CA SER A 28 23.11 9.13 -11.74
C SER A 28 21.66 8.97 -12.20
N ILE A 29 20.96 7.96 -11.68
CA ILE A 29 19.56 7.68 -12.00
C ILE A 29 18.67 8.19 -10.86
N ASP A 30 17.78 9.14 -11.17
CA ASP A 30 16.71 9.56 -10.27
C ASP A 30 15.50 8.64 -10.46
N ALA A 31 15.18 7.87 -9.42
CA ALA A 31 14.00 7.00 -9.36
C ALA A 31 12.69 7.77 -9.16
N GLY A 32 12.76 9.09 -8.96
CA GLY A 32 11.62 9.98 -8.82
C GLY A 32 11.00 9.95 -7.42
N PRO A 33 9.71 10.31 -7.29
CA PRO A 33 9.08 10.53 -5.99
C PRO A 33 8.95 9.24 -5.16
N THR A 34 9.51 9.25 -3.95
CA THR A 34 9.49 8.11 -3.02
C THR A 34 9.08 8.51 -1.60
N GLY A 35 8.76 7.51 -0.78
CA GLY A 35 8.60 7.67 0.66
C GLY A 35 7.28 8.32 1.08
N GLY A 36 7.24 8.74 2.34
CA GLY A 36 6.05 9.34 2.94
C GLY A 36 4.97 8.31 3.27
N HIS A 37 4.33 8.52 4.42
CA HIS A 37 3.23 7.70 4.89
C HIS A 37 1.92 8.08 4.19
N MET A 38 0.90 7.23 4.34
CA MET A 38 -0.35 7.23 3.55
C MET A 38 -0.11 6.79 2.09
N TRP A 39 -1.16 6.84 1.27
CA TRP A 39 -1.09 6.47 -0.15
C TRP A 39 -0.52 7.57 -1.04
N ASP A 40 -0.50 8.82 -0.57
CA ASP A 40 -0.04 10.02 -1.28
C ASP A 40 1.20 10.66 -0.63
N GLY A 41 1.91 9.92 0.22
CA GLY A 41 3.14 10.38 0.85
C GLY A 41 3.02 11.61 1.76
N ARG A 42 1.80 12.11 2.06
CA ARG A 42 1.60 13.42 2.72
C ARG A 42 2.06 13.49 4.18
N ALA A 43 2.36 12.35 4.81
CA ALA A 43 2.86 12.30 6.19
C ALA A 43 4.36 11.98 6.20
N GLY A 44 5.17 12.90 6.70
CA GLY A 44 6.63 12.73 6.75
C GLY A 44 7.14 11.74 7.80
N SER A 45 6.30 11.27 8.72
CA SER A 45 6.67 10.34 9.79
C SER A 45 5.46 9.50 10.23
N ALA A 46 5.72 8.44 11.00
CA ALA A 46 4.67 7.60 11.58
C ALA A 46 3.83 8.37 12.62
N HIS A 47 4.43 9.24 13.45
CA HIS A 47 3.66 10.07 14.37
C HIS A 47 2.81 11.13 13.66
N ALA A 48 3.31 11.71 12.56
CA ALA A 48 2.52 12.64 11.74
C ALA A 48 1.34 11.91 11.09
N GLN A 49 1.58 10.69 10.60
CA GLN A 49 0.53 9.81 10.08
C GLN A 49 -0.50 9.49 11.16
N ALA A 50 -0.08 9.10 12.36
CA ALA A 50 -0.94 8.72 13.47
C ALA A 50 -1.88 9.86 13.91
N GLY A 51 -1.45 11.12 13.76
CA GLY A 51 -2.27 12.29 14.03
C GLY A 51 -3.42 12.50 13.04
N MET A 52 -3.26 12.07 11.78
CA MET A 52 -4.26 12.36 10.73
C MET A 52 -5.62 11.69 10.97
N PRO A 53 -5.72 10.38 11.29
CA PRO A 53 -7.00 9.75 11.55
C PRO A 53 -7.74 10.29 12.75
N LEU A 54 -7.00 10.77 13.76
CA LEU A 54 -7.60 11.35 14.97
C LEU A 54 -8.51 12.54 14.63
N LEU A 55 -8.12 13.35 13.66
CA LEU A 55 -8.81 14.59 13.28
C LEU A 55 -9.65 14.48 12.01
N SER A 56 -9.56 13.35 11.30
CA SER A 56 -10.35 13.14 10.08
C SER A 56 -11.83 12.92 10.41
N PRO A 57 -12.77 13.71 9.86
CA PRO A 57 -14.21 13.54 10.11
C PRO A 57 -14.76 12.23 9.52
N ASP A 58 -14.06 11.65 8.55
CA ASP A 58 -14.42 10.37 7.91
C ASP A 58 -13.83 9.16 8.65
N GLU A 59 -12.99 9.36 9.68
CA GLU A 59 -12.30 8.29 10.40
C GLU A 59 -12.62 8.32 11.91
N MET A 60 -11.76 8.88 12.76
CA MET A 60 -12.00 8.90 14.22
C MET A 60 -12.75 10.14 14.71
N ALA A 61 -12.86 11.17 13.87
CA ALA A 61 -13.75 12.31 14.03
C ALA A 61 -13.67 13.03 15.39
N ASN A 62 -12.47 13.16 15.98
CA ASN A 62 -12.31 14.07 17.11
C ASN A 62 -12.44 15.52 16.63
N ALA A 63 -13.02 16.38 17.46
CA ALA A 63 -13.39 17.72 17.04
C ALA A 63 -12.17 18.63 16.80
N SER A 64 -11.10 18.44 17.57
CA SER A 64 -9.86 19.20 17.47
C SER A 64 -8.71 18.52 18.23
N VAL A 65 -7.53 19.12 18.14
CA VAL A 65 -6.36 18.74 18.96
C VAL A 65 -6.65 18.88 20.46
N GLU A 66 -7.40 19.91 20.86
CA GLU A 66 -7.81 20.14 22.24
C GLU A 66 -8.76 19.05 22.75
N ASP A 67 -9.72 18.62 21.92
CA ASP A 67 -10.63 17.50 22.26
C ASP A 67 -9.84 16.20 22.50
N VAL A 68 -8.87 15.90 21.63
CA VAL A 68 -7.97 14.75 21.82
C VAL A 68 -7.17 14.89 23.12
N ALA A 69 -6.55 16.04 23.36
CA ALA A 69 -5.75 16.29 24.56
C ALA A 69 -6.58 16.16 25.85
N HIS A 70 -7.81 16.68 25.87
CA HIS A 70 -8.74 16.54 26.99
C HIS A 70 -9.08 15.06 27.27
N LYS A 71 -9.37 14.28 26.21
CA LYS A 71 -9.64 12.84 26.33
C LYS A 71 -8.42 12.08 26.86
N LEU A 72 -7.22 12.40 26.39
CA LEU A 72 -5.97 11.81 26.88
C LEU A 72 -5.73 12.14 28.36
N ALA A 73 -5.95 13.39 28.78
CA ALA A 73 -5.79 13.83 30.16
C ALA A 73 -6.79 13.14 31.12
N ALA A 74 -7.99 12.83 30.63
CA ALA A 74 -9.03 12.11 31.36
C ALA A 74 -8.93 10.58 31.26
N SER A 75 -7.96 10.05 30.52
CA SER A 75 -7.80 8.61 30.29
C SER A 75 -7.19 7.88 31.50
N GLY A 76 -7.40 6.56 31.56
CA GLY A 76 -6.77 5.70 32.58
C GLY A 76 -5.24 5.61 32.47
N TYR A 77 -4.66 5.98 31.32
CA TYR A 77 -3.21 5.96 31.07
C TYR A 77 -2.55 7.34 31.19
N ALA A 78 -3.28 8.37 31.64
CA ALA A 78 -2.75 9.71 31.78
C ALA A 78 -1.52 9.79 32.73
N ALA A 79 -1.48 8.93 33.77
CA ALA A 79 -0.32 8.85 34.66
C ALA A 79 0.94 8.36 33.92
N GLN A 80 0.79 7.34 33.06
CA GLN A 80 1.89 6.79 32.25
C GLN A 80 2.38 7.82 31.22
N MET A 81 1.47 8.62 30.64
CA MET A 81 1.87 9.71 29.76
C MET A 81 2.70 10.79 30.49
N ARG A 82 2.32 11.15 31.72
CA ARG A 82 3.11 12.09 32.55
C ARG A 82 4.46 11.52 32.93
N GLU A 83 4.54 10.23 33.20
CA GLU A 83 5.79 9.54 33.51
C GLU A 83 6.73 9.53 32.29
N ALA A 84 6.21 9.20 31.10
CA ALA A 84 7.00 9.09 29.88
C ALA A 84 7.40 10.44 29.26
N PHE A 85 6.52 11.43 29.29
CA PHE A 85 6.69 12.70 28.57
C PHE A 85 6.80 13.93 29.49
N GLY A 86 6.72 13.75 30.80
CA GLY A 86 6.82 14.80 31.81
C GLY A 86 5.48 15.22 32.41
N ALA A 87 5.51 15.66 33.68
CA ALA A 87 4.31 15.98 34.46
C ALA A 87 3.39 17.03 33.81
N GLY A 88 3.97 17.97 33.05
CA GLY A 88 3.28 19.04 32.32
C GLY A 88 2.85 18.69 30.90
N VAL A 89 2.89 17.41 30.47
CA VAL A 89 2.52 17.02 29.09
C VAL A 89 1.10 17.47 28.70
N PHE A 90 0.19 17.62 29.67
CA PHE A 90 -1.19 18.07 29.46
C PHE A 90 -1.38 19.59 29.63
N ASP A 91 -0.33 20.35 29.90
CA ASP A 91 -0.40 21.82 30.00
C ASP A 91 -0.53 22.47 28.61
N SER A 92 -0.24 21.73 27.54
CA SER A 92 -0.42 22.11 26.14
C SER A 92 -1.11 20.99 25.37
N ALA A 93 -2.20 21.32 24.68
CA ALA A 93 -2.91 20.36 23.84
C ALA A 93 -2.02 19.82 22.71
N GLN A 94 -1.18 20.68 22.14
CA GLN A 94 -0.20 20.31 21.11
C GLN A 94 0.85 19.35 21.67
N ALA A 95 1.35 19.58 22.89
CA ALA A 95 2.30 18.68 23.54
C ALA A 95 1.68 17.30 23.80
N ALA A 96 0.45 17.25 24.33
CA ALA A 96 -0.27 16.00 24.56
C ALA A 96 -0.52 15.23 23.25
N PHE A 97 -0.88 15.94 22.18
CA PHE A 97 -1.11 15.35 20.87
C PHE A 97 0.18 14.81 20.24
N ALA A 98 1.27 15.58 20.31
CA ALA A 98 2.59 15.14 19.87
C ALA A 98 3.09 13.92 20.66
N ALA A 99 2.88 13.90 21.98
CA ALA A 99 3.22 12.77 22.84
C ALA A 99 2.44 11.50 22.45
N ALA A 100 1.14 11.62 22.16
CA ALA A 100 0.33 10.51 21.66
C ALA A 100 0.86 9.98 20.31
N GLY A 101 1.20 10.88 19.38
CA GLY A 101 1.81 10.52 18.10
C GLY A 101 3.14 9.76 18.28
N LEU A 102 4.04 10.26 19.12
CA LEU A 102 5.33 9.63 19.42
C LEU A 102 5.17 8.26 20.09
N ALA A 103 4.21 8.12 20.99
CA ALA A 103 3.91 6.83 21.62
C ALA A 103 3.44 5.80 20.58
N LEU A 104 2.57 6.21 19.64
CA LEU A 104 2.11 5.36 18.55
C LEU A 104 3.21 5.01 17.55
N GLU A 105 4.09 5.96 17.21
CA GLU A 105 5.27 5.68 16.41
C GLU A 105 6.20 4.67 17.09
N THR A 106 6.51 4.89 18.37
CA THR A 106 7.38 3.98 19.14
C THR A 106 6.79 2.57 19.19
N PHE A 107 5.48 2.43 19.36
CA PHE A 107 4.81 1.12 19.28
C PHE A 107 4.97 0.48 17.89
N GLN A 108 4.80 1.25 16.82
CA GLN A 108 4.98 0.78 15.43
C GLN A 108 6.43 0.41 15.09
N GLN A 109 7.39 0.81 15.93
CA GLN A 109 8.78 0.39 15.84
C GLN A 109 9.08 -0.92 16.59
N SER A 110 8.07 -1.64 17.09
CA SER A 110 8.27 -2.97 17.71
C SER A 110 8.55 -4.05 16.65
N PRO A 111 9.74 -4.69 16.62
CA PRO A 111 10.05 -5.71 15.62
C PRO A 111 9.09 -6.90 15.64
N ALA A 112 8.75 -7.38 16.84
CA ALA A 112 7.89 -8.55 17.00
C ALA A 112 6.47 -8.31 16.47
N ASP A 113 5.97 -7.08 16.57
CA ASP A 113 4.59 -6.75 16.24
C ASP A 113 4.46 -6.24 14.78
N PHE A 114 5.45 -5.51 14.28
CA PHE A 114 5.33 -4.77 13.02
C PHE A 114 6.23 -5.26 11.89
N TYR A 115 7.37 -5.87 12.17
CA TYR A 115 8.29 -6.36 11.13
C TYR A 115 8.98 -7.67 11.54
N PRO A 116 8.22 -8.75 11.78
CA PRO A 116 8.78 -9.99 12.33
C PRO A 116 9.54 -10.85 11.31
N PHE A 117 9.40 -10.60 10.00
CA PHE A 117 10.04 -11.37 8.92
C PHE A 117 9.87 -12.90 9.09
N SER A 118 8.62 -13.30 9.36
CA SER A 118 8.27 -14.65 9.82
C SER A 118 7.54 -15.50 8.78
N SER A 119 7.35 -14.97 7.56
CA SER A 119 6.59 -15.63 6.51
C SER A 119 7.30 -16.88 5.97
N LYS A 120 6.58 -17.70 5.20
CA LYS A 120 7.17 -18.84 4.50
C LYS A 120 8.29 -18.40 3.56
N TYR A 121 8.13 -17.28 2.86
CA TYR A 121 9.18 -16.76 1.98
C TYR A 121 10.43 -16.36 2.76
N ASP A 122 10.27 -15.75 3.94
CA ASP A 122 11.42 -15.43 4.80
C ASP A 122 12.17 -16.71 5.24
N ALA A 123 11.45 -17.79 5.54
CA ALA A 123 12.06 -19.09 5.82
C ALA A 123 12.77 -19.69 4.59
N VAL A 124 12.25 -19.47 3.37
CA VAL A 124 12.94 -19.86 2.12
C VAL A 124 14.23 -19.08 1.94
N LEU A 125 14.22 -17.76 2.16
CA LEU A 125 15.42 -16.92 2.09
C LEU A 125 16.49 -17.35 3.10
N ARG A 126 16.08 -17.87 4.26
CA ARG A 126 16.99 -18.46 5.27
C ARG A 126 17.42 -19.91 4.96
N GLY A 127 16.96 -20.51 3.85
CA GLY A 127 17.23 -21.92 3.53
C GLY A 127 16.52 -22.93 4.44
N GLN A 128 15.52 -22.49 5.22
CA GLN A 128 14.79 -23.28 6.21
C GLN A 128 13.51 -23.92 5.64
N ALA A 129 13.05 -23.45 4.48
CA ALA A 129 11.87 -23.97 3.79
C ALA A 129 12.11 -24.03 2.27
N LYS A 130 11.18 -24.67 1.56
CA LYS A 130 11.15 -24.69 0.09
C LYS A 130 9.81 -24.20 -0.42
N LEU A 131 9.85 -23.46 -1.52
CA LEU A 131 8.65 -23.21 -2.31
C LEU A 131 8.18 -24.52 -2.94
N SER A 132 6.87 -24.70 -2.97
CA SER A 132 6.21 -25.67 -3.83
C SER A 132 6.45 -25.31 -5.30
N ALA A 133 6.18 -26.26 -6.20
CA ALA A 133 6.35 -26.02 -7.63
C ALA A 133 5.52 -24.83 -8.14
N ALA A 134 4.30 -24.62 -7.62
CA ALA A 134 3.46 -23.49 -8.01
C ALA A 134 3.99 -22.15 -7.49
N GLU A 135 4.38 -22.10 -6.22
CA GLU A 135 4.96 -20.87 -5.63
C GLU A 135 6.29 -20.50 -6.32
N ALA A 136 7.11 -21.49 -6.69
CA ALA A 136 8.36 -21.26 -7.42
C ALA A 136 8.13 -20.71 -8.83
N ARG A 137 7.14 -21.26 -9.58
CA ARG A 137 6.73 -20.69 -10.87
C ARG A 137 6.14 -19.29 -10.71
N GLY A 138 5.42 -19.05 -9.61
CA GLY A 138 4.87 -17.75 -9.26
C GLY A 138 5.95 -16.69 -9.06
N LEU A 139 6.97 -17.01 -8.25
CA LEU A 139 8.13 -16.13 -8.06
C LEU A 139 8.87 -15.86 -9.39
N ALA A 140 9.04 -16.89 -10.22
CA ALA A 140 9.68 -16.71 -11.53
C ALA A 140 8.86 -15.77 -12.44
N ALA A 141 7.55 -15.95 -12.52
CA ALA A 141 6.67 -15.07 -13.32
C ALA A 141 6.57 -13.65 -12.74
N PHE A 142 6.65 -13.50 -11.41
CA PHE A 142 6.67 -12.21 -10.72
C PHE A 142 7.95 -11.40 -11.07
N ASN A 143 9.09 -12.08 -11.16
CA ASN A 143 10.39 -11.46 -11.47
C ASN A 143 10.68 -11.29 -12.97
N ASP A 144 9.95 -11.97 -13.86
CA ASP A 144 10.19 -11.90 -15.30
C ASP A 144 9.77 -10.54 -15.87
N GLU A 145 10.76 -9.72 -16.27
CA GLU A 145 10.62 -8.36 -16.83
C GLU A 145 9.75 -8.30 -18.09
N ARG A 146 9.65 -9.40 -18.84
CA ARG A 146 8.83 -9.46 -20.07
C ARG A 146 7.41 -9.96 -19.80
N ARG A 147 7.13 -10.38 -18.56
CA ARG A 147 5.84 -10.95 -18.16
C ARG A 147 5.20 -10.17 -17.04
N GLY A 148 5.51 -10.54 -15.80
CA GLY A 148 4.91 -9.91 -14.63
C GLY A 148 5.55 -8.58 -14.30
N ASN A 149 6.88 -8.48 -14.50
CA ASN A 149 7.71 -7.33 -14.16
C ASN A 149 7.39 -6.72 -12.78
N CYS A 150 6.88 -7.53 -11.86
CA CYS A 150 6.35 -7.03 -10.59
C CYS A 150 7.49 -6.56 -9.69
N ALA A 151 8.65 -7.23 -9.80
CA ALA A 151 9.85 -6.92 -9.05
C ALA A 151 10.49 -5.56 -9.38
N ALA A 152 10.10 -4.92 -10.50
CA ALA A 152 10.57 -3.57 -10.83
C ALA A 152 10.12 -2.52 -9.80
N CYS A 153 8.93 -2.70 -9.20
CA CYS A 153 8.46 -1.84 -8.10
C CYS A 153 8.34 -2.60 -6.77
N HIS A 154 8.13 -3.92 -6.81
CA HIS A 154 7.94 -4.77 -5.62
C HIS A 154 9.13 -5.71 -5.43
N ILE A 155 10.29 -5.14 -5.10
CA ILE A 155 11.58 -5.83 -4.99
C ILE A 155 11.46 -7.10 -4.11
N SER A 156 11.77 -8.26 -4.71
CA SER A 156 11.61 -9.59 -4.09
C SER A 156 12.92 -10.22 -3.62
N SER A 157 14.05 -9.62 -3.96
CA SER A 157 15.40 -10.06 -3.61
C SER A 157 15.87 -9.47 -2.29
N VAL A 158 16.74 -10.20 -1.59
CA VAL A 158 17.54 -9.64 -0.49
C VAL A 158 18.41 -8.52 -1.06
N THR A 159 18.45 -7.39 -0.37
CA THR A 159 19.24 -6.22 -0.78
C THR A 159 20.74 -6.50 -0.64
N ALA A 160 21.58 -5.67 -1.26
CA ALA A 160 23.04 -5.87 -1.25
C ALA A 160 23.65 -5.86 0.18
N ASP A 161 23.04 -5.11 1.10
CA ASP A 161 23.41 -5.04 2.52
C ASP A 161 22.80 -6.18 3.37
N GLY A 162 22.05 -7.10 2.76
CA GLY A 162 21.51 -8.30 3.42
C GLY A 162 20.12 -8.12 4.03
N ALA A 163 19.47 -6.97 3.82
CA ALA A 163 18.11 -6.76 4.31
C ALA A 163 17.09 -7.58 3.52
N PHE A 164 16.05 -8.04 4.24
CA PHE A 164 15.00 -8.84 3.63
C PHE A 164 14.09 -7.94 2.79
N PRO A 165 13.56 -8.45 1.66
CA PRO A 165 12.75 -7.65 0.74
C PRO A 165 11.48 -7.15 1.43
N LEU A 166 11.21 -5.86 1.34
CA LEU A 166 9.95 -5.26 1.76
C LEU A 166 8.86 -5.41 0.69
N PHE A 167 9.19 -5.88 -0.51
CA PHE A 167 8.28 -5.97 -1.65
C PHE A 167 7.69 -4.61 -2.03
N THR A 168 8.53 -3.59 -2.00
CA THR A 168 8.23 -2.22 -2.44
C THR A 168 9.53 -1.44 -2.54
N ASP A 169 9.59 -0.53 -3.50
CA ASP A 169 10.56 0.54 -3.68
C ASP A 169 10.15 1.84 -2.94
N PHE A 170 8.96 1.87 -2.36
CA PHE A 170 8.27 3.06 -1.84
C PHE A 170 8.10 4.20 -2.86
N GLY A 171 8.32 3.95 -4.14
CA GLY A 171 8.09 4.88 -5.23
C GLY A 171 6.60 5.17 -5.42
N HIS A 172 6.27 6.19 -6.22
CA HIS A 172 4.89 6.53 -6.55
C HIS A 172 4.59 6.33 -8.02
N VAL A 173 3.49 5.63 -8.30
CA VAL A 173 3.13 5.23 -9.67
C VAL A 173 1.64 5.39 -9.92
N ALA A 174 1.27 5.81 -11.14
CA ALA A 174 -0.10 5.80 -11.60
C ALA A 174 -0.40 4.51 -12.37
N LEU A 175 -1.29 3.67 -11.83
CA LEU A 175 -1.66 2.40 -12.46
C LEU A 175 -2.96 2.47 -13.26
N GLY A 176 -3.71 3.58 -13.14
CA GLY A 176 -5.00 3.75 -13.80
C GLY A 176 -6.06 2.76 -13.28
N VAL A 177 -6.07 2.47 -11.98
CA VAL A 177 -7.07 1.60 -11.34
C VAL A 177 -8.49 2.09 -11.64
N PRO A 178 -9.48 1.22 -11.92
CA PRO A 178 -10.84 1.65 -12.23
C PRO A 178 -11.51 2.37 -11.05
N ARG A 179 -12.42 3.27 -11.37
CA ARG A 179 -13.16 4.06 -10.38
C ARG A 179 -14.00 3.20 -9.47
N ASN A 180 -13.85 3.39 -8.17
CA ASN A 180 -14.76 2.80 -7.18
C ASN A 180 -15.99 3.69 -6.97
N ARG A 181 -17.07 3.42 -7.71
CA ARG A 181 -18.32 4.19 -7.62
C ARG A 181 -19.11 3.98 -6.33
N GLU A 182 -18.68 3.06 -5.47
CA GLU A 182 -19.30 2.83 -4.16
C GLU A 182 -18.78 3.80 -3.09
N LEU A 183 -17.68 4.52 -3.36
CA LEU A 183 -17.16 5.53 -2.43
C LEU A 183 -18.04 6.81 -2.48
N PRO A 184 -18.47 7.36 -1.33
CA PRO A 184 -19.37 8.51 -1.30
C PRO A 184 -18.88 9.73 -2.11
N PRO A 185 -17.59 10.14 -2.06
CA PRO A 185 -17.13 11.28 -2.87
C PRO A 185 -17.25 11.05 -4.38
N ASN A 186 -17.24 9.80 -4.83
CA ASN A 186 -17.33 9.47 -6.25
C ASN A 186 -18.75 9.60 -6.82
N ALA A 187 -19.75 9.93 -5.98
CA ALA A 187 -21.07 10.36 -6.42
C ALA A 187 -21.02 11.67 -7.20
N ASP A 188 -20.05 12.54 -6.89
CA ASP A 188 -19.69 13.66 -7.76
C ASP A 188 -18.77 13.16 -8.88
N PRO A 189 -19.18 13.24 -10.16
CA PRO A 189 -18.34 12.82 -11.28
C PRO A 189 -17.12 13.72 -11.49
N ALA A 190 -17.09 14.93 -10.93
CA ALA A 190 -15.93 15.83 -10.99
C ALA A 190 -14.89 15.54 -9.90
N HIS A 191 -15.26 14.78 -8.86
CA HIS A 191 -14.34 14.42 -7.80
C HIS A 191 -13.36 13.34 -8.26
N HIS A 192 -12.06 13.60 -8.09
CA HIS A 192 -11.01 12.61 -8.32
C HIS A 192 -10.01 12.65 -7.15
N ASP A 193 -9.61 11.47 -6.69
CA ASP A 193 -8.44 11.33 -5.84
C ASP A 193 -7.21 11.29 -6.74
N LEU A 194 -6.42 12.36 -6.72
CA LEU A 194 -5.27 12.53 -7.60
C LEU A 194 -3.95 12.10 -6.92
N GLY A 195 -4.02 11.45 -5.75
CA GLY A 195 -2.85 10.93 -5.06
C GLY A 195 -1.91 12.06 -4.62
N LEU A 196 -0.66 12.02 -5.10
CA LEU A 196 0.37 13.00 -4.75
C LEU A 196 -0.05 14.46 -5.00
N CYS A 197 -0.76 14.75 -6.09
CA CYS A 197 -1.15 16.13 -6.41
C CYS A 197 -2.48 16.57 -5.74
N GLY A 198 -3.07 15.73 -4.89
CA GLY A 198 -4.24 16.07 -4.07
C GLY A 198 -5.43 15.13 -4.20
N PRO A 199 -6.61 15.49 -3.67
CA PRO A 199 -6.91 16.72 -2.92
C PRO A 199 -6.47 16.66 -1.44
N LEU A 200 -6.10 15.49 -0.93
CA LEU A 200 -5.69 15.32 0.48
C LEU A 200 -4.27 15.84 0.76
N ARG A 201 -3.42 15.87 -0.28
CA ARG A 201 -2.10 16.49 -0.26
C ARG A 201 -2.17 17.84 -0.98
N THR A 202 -1.58 18.89 -0.41
CA THR A 202 -1.78 20.27 -0.92
C THR A 202 -0.49 20.94 -1.36
N ASP A 203 0.66 20.52 -0.84
CA ASP A 203 1.99 21.05 -1.18
C ASP A 203 2.41 20.73 -2.63
N LEU A 204 1.88 19.67 -3.22
CA LEU A 204 2.17 19.26 -4.61
C LEU A 204 1.03 19.53 -5.60
N ALA A 205 0.03 20.34 -5.23
CA ALA A 205 -1.13 20.59 -6.10
C ALA A 205 -0.78 21.27 -7.44
N ALA A 206 0.37 21.94 -7.52
CA ALA A 206 0.86 22.61 -8.72
C ALA A 206 1.69 21.72 -9.65
N HIS A 207 1.81 20.42 -9.34
CA HIS A 207 2.62 19.44 -10.07
C HIS A 207 1.73 18.45 -10.84
N PRO A 208 1.24 18.80 -12.04
CA PRO A 208 0.36 17.94 -12.82
C PRO A 208 0.97 16.58 -13.20
N GLU A 209 2.29 16.48 -13.28
CA GLU A 209 3.07 15.26 -13.49
C GLU A 209 2.91 14.24 -12.35
N TYR A 210 2.53 14.68 -11.14
CA TYR A 210 2.29 13.81 -9.99
C TYR A 210 0.83 13.39 -9.84
N CYS A 211 -0.06 13.88 -10.70
CA CYS A 211 -1.47 13.53 -10.60
C CYS A 211 -1.73 12.07 -10.98
N GLY A 212 -2.42 11.35 -10.09
CA GLY A 212 -2.72 9.93 -10.20
C GLY A 212 -1.66 9.00 -9.61
N LEU A 213 -0.54 9.55 -9.12
CA LEU A 213 0.53 8.77 -8.51
C LEU A 213 0.20 8.43 -7.06
N PHE A 214 0.30 7.15 -6.71
CA PHE A 214 0.16 6.65 -5.35
C PHE A 214 1.36 5.79 -4.99
N ARG A 215 1.72 5.79 -3.71
CA ARG A 215 2.83 5.00 -3.19
C ARG A 215 2.62 3.52 -3.45
N THR A 216 3.65 2.86 -3.97
CA THR A 216 3.75 1.41 -4.05
C THR A 216 3.67 0.82 -2.64
N PRO A 217 2.67 0.00 -2.30
CA PRO A 217 2.58 -0.61 -0.97
C PRO A 217 3.46 -1.86 -0.87
N THR A 218 3.93 -2.19 0.34
CA THR A 218 4.50 -3.52 0.61
C THR A 218 3.49 -4.62 0.28
N LEU A 219 3.96 -5.72 -0.32
CA LEU A 219 3.15 -6.92 -0.57
C LEU A 219 3.20 -7.93 0.59
N ARG A 220 3.93 -7.65 1.67
CA ARG A 220 3.89 -8.48 2.88
C ARG A 220 2.48 -8.49 3.44
N ASN A 221 1.97 -9.67 3.79
CA ASN A 221 0.60 -9.89 4.25
C ASN A 221 -0.52 -9.51 3.24
N VAL A 222 -0.20 -9.31 1.95
CA VAL A 222 -1.20 -8.88 0.94
C VAL A 222 -2.37 -9.86 0.80
N ALA A 223 -2.13 -11.16 1.01
CA ALA A 223 -3.16 -12.20 0.89
C ALA A 223 -4.26 -12.15 1.96
N LEU A 224 -4.06 -11.38 3.04
CA LEU A 224 -5.05 -11.19 4.10
C LEU A 224 -6.00 -10.02 3.85
N ARG A 225 -5.71 -9.18 2.85
CA ARG A 225 -6.48 -7.96 2.59
C ARG A 225 -7.85 -8.29 1.98
N GLY A 226 -8.89 -7.60 2.47
CA GLY A 226 -10.24 -7.66 1.91
C GLY A 226 -10.52 -6.61 0.83
N ALA A 227 -9.66 -5.59 0.70
CA ALA A 227 -9.75 -4.54 -0.30
C ALA A 227 -8.37 -4.13 -0.80
N PHE A 228 -8.24 -3.93 -2.11
CA PHE A 228 -6.97 -3.70 -2.81
C PHE A 228 -6.96 -2.38 -3.58
N PHE A 229 -5.75 -1.86 -3.82
CA PHE A 229 -5.45 -0.50 -4.30
C PHE A 229 -5.93 0.61 -3.36
N HIS A 230 -5.57 1.86 -3.67
CA HIS A 230 -5.88 3.03 -2.85
C HIS A 230 -7.39 3.26 -2.66
N ASN A 231 -8.21 2.95 -3.67
CA ASN A 231 -9.67 3.17 -3.63
C ASN A 231 -10.46 1.91 -3.22
N GLY A 232 -9.79 0.79 -2.92
CA GLY A 232 -10.43 -0.45 -2.49
C GLY A 232 -11.32 -1.10 -3.55
N ARG A 233 -11.14 -0.77 -4.85
CA ARG A 233 -12.02 -1.23 -5.94
C ARG A 233 -12.12 -2.76 -6.07
N PHE A 234 -11.05 -3.46 -5.71
CA PHE A 234 -10.96 -4.91 -5.87
C PHE A 234 -10.99 -5.60 -4.51
N HIS A 235 -11.58 -6.80 -4.49
CA HIS A 235 -11.74 -7.64 -3.28
C HIS A 235 -11.12 -9.04 -3.43
N SER A 236 -10.37 -9.29 -4.50
CA SER A 236 -9.67 -10.54 -4.75
C SER A 236 -8.25 -10.26 -5.22
N LEU A 237 -7.27 -10.87 -4.56
CA LEU A 237 -5.87 -10.79 -4.98
C LEU A 237 -5.67 -11.35 -6.39
N GLU A 238 -6.45 -12.35 -6.80
CA GLU A 238 -6.40 -12.88 -8.16
C GLU A 238 -6.87 -11.84 -9.18
N GLU A 239 -7.93 -11.09 -8.89
CA GLU A 239 -8.40 -10.02 -9.77
C GLU A 239 -7.42 -8.85 -9.83
N VAL A 240 -6.68 -8.58 -8.76
CA VAL A 240 -5.58 -7.59 -8.78
C VAL A 240 -4.50 -8.02 -9.76
N VAL A 241 -3.95 -9.23 -9.63
CA VAL A 241 -2.89 -9.71 -10.53
C VAL A 241 -3.40 -9.78 -11.98
N ARG A 242 -4.67 -10.16 -12.16
CA ARG A 242 -5.31 -10.21 -13.48
C ARG A 242 -5.54 -8.81 -14.08
N PHE A 243 -5.82 -7.80 -13.26
CA PHE A 243 -5.88 -6.42 -13.71
C PHE A 243 -4.55 -6.00 -14.33
N TYR A 244 -3.42 -6.23 -13.67
CA TYR A 244 -2.09 -5.97 -14.25
C TYR A 244 -1.90 -6.69 -15.58
N ALA A 245 -2.25 -7.98 -15.66
CA ALA A 245 -2.08 -8.79 -16.87
C ALA A 245 -2.95 -8.35 -18.07
N GLN A 246 -4.09 -7.73 -17.81
CA GLN A 246 -5.15 -7.53 -18.81
C GLN A 246 -5.64 -6.09 -18.95
N ARG A 247 -5.10 -5.12 -18.20
CA ARG A 247 -5.57 -3.72 -18.17
C ARG A 247 -5.75 -3.16 -19.58
N ASP A 248 -4.72 -3.34 -20.41
CA ASP A 248 -4.64 -2.73 -21.74
C ASP A 248 -5.09 -3.67 -22.87
N THR A 249 -4.95 -4.98 -22.70
CA THR A 249 -5.40 -5.96 -23.70
C THR A 249 -6.89 -6.31 -23.59
N ARG A 250 -7.51 -6.13 -22.41
CA ARG A 250 -8.95 -6.35 -22.16
C ARG A 250 -9.58 -5.18 -21.38
N PRO A 251 -9.42 -3.91 -21.81
CA PRO A 251 -9.83 -2.75 -21.04
C PRO A 251 -11.33 -2.72 -20.72
N GLN A 252 -12.15 -3.30 -21.59
CA GLN A 252 -13.60 -3.43 -21.40
C GLN A 252 -14.03 -4.28 -20.20
N ARG A 253 -13.11 -5.08 -19.63
CA ARG A 253 -13.35 -5.84 -18.40
C ARG A 253 -13.27 -4.94 -17.17
N TRP A 254 -12.44 -3.91 -17.23
CA TRP A 254 -12.03 -3.11 -16.08
C TRP A 254 -12.72 -1.75 -16.06
N TYR A 255 -12.94 -1.16 -17.23
CA TYR A 255 -13.44 0.19 -17.39
C TYR A 255 -14.83 0.22 -18.04
N PRO A 256 -15.65 1.25 -17.76
CA PRO A 256 -16.93 1.44 -18.43
C PRO A 256 -16.74 1.64 -19.93
N ARG A 257 -17.81 1.43 -20.71
CA ARG A 257 -17.83 1.70 -22.14
C ARG A 257 -18.42 3.07 -22.43
N ASP A 258 -17.94 3.71 -23.49
CA ASP A 258 -18.57 4.90 -24.07
C ASP A 258 -19.80 4.51 -24.90
N ALA A 259 -20.52 5.50 -25.44
CA ALA A 259 -21.69 5.29 -26.29
C ALA A 259 -21.38 4.50 -27.59
N LYS A 260 -20.10 4.39 -27.98
CA LYS A 260 -19.63 3.62 -29.14
C LYS A 260 -19.11 2.23 -28.74
N GLY A 261 -19.28 1.83 -27.48
CA GLY A 261 -18.85 0.54 -26.95
C GLY A 261 -17.34 0.44 -26.65
N ARG A 262 -16.57 1.52 -26.79
CA ARG A 262 -15.12 1.56 -26.51
C ARG A 262 -14.89 1.73 -25.01
N ALA A 263 -13.89 1.04 -24.46
CA ALA A 263 -13.55 1.20 -23.06
C ALA A 263 -13.00 2.60 -22.78
N GLN A 264 -13.53 3.27 -21.75
CA GLN A 264 -13.05 4.55 -21.25
C GLN A 264 -11.93 4.28 -20.24
N LYS A 265 -10.72 4.02 -20.74
CA LYS A 265 -9.57 3.69 -19.88
C LYS A 265 -9.35 4.77 -18.82
N PHE A 266 -8.90 4.32 -17.64
CA PHE A 266 -8.50 5.18 -16.53
C PHE A 266 -9.63 6.11 -16.07
N ASP A 267 -10.84 5.55 -15.89
CA ASP A 267 -12.06 6.28 -15.56
C ASP A 267 -12.07 6.93 -14.16
N ASP A 268 -11.01 6.75 -13.37
CA ASP A 268 -10.80 7.41 -12.08
C ASP A 268 -9.78 8.56 -12.15
N LEU A 269 -9.22 8.86 -13.33
CA LEU A 269 -8.23 9.91 -13.54
C LEU A 269 -8.69 10.84 -14.68
N PRO A 270 -8.66 12.18 -14.51
CA PRO A 270 -8.96 13.11 -15.60
C PRO A 270 -8.07 12.88 -16.83
N ALA A 271 -8.64 13.02 -18.02
CA ALA A 271 -7.96 12.76 -19.30
C ALA A 271 -6.64 13.54 -19.46
N ALA A 272 -6.55 14.74 -18.89
CA ALA A 272 -5.35 15.56 -18.92
C ALA A 272 -4.12 14.90 -18.26
N TYR A 273 -4.34 13.95 -17.34
CA TYR A 273 -3.27 13.27 -16.59
C TYR A 273 -3.05 11.82 -17.04
N HIS A 274 -3.72 11.36 -18.11
CA HIS A 274 -3.56 9.98 -18.61
C HIS A 274 -2.13 9.68 -19.08
N ALA A 275 -1.35 10.70 -19.44
CA ALA A 275 0.06 10.56 -19.78
C ALA A 275 0.93 10.12 -18.60
N ASN A 276 0.48 10.32 -17.36
CA ASN A 276 1.21 9.91 -16.15
C ASN A 276 1.06 8.41 -15.87
N VAL A 277 0.08 7.74 -16.49
CA VAL A 277 -0.22 6.33 -16.23
C VAL A 277 0.91 5.46 -16.78
N ASN A 278 1.48 4.59 -15.93
CA ASN A 278 2.54 3.68 -16.32
C ASN A 278 2.06 2.73 -17.43
N VAL A 279 2.85 2.63 -18.50
CA VAL A 279 2.61 1.77 -19.67
C VAL A 279 3.69 0.71 -19.86
N GLU A 280 4.69 0.65 -18.99
CA GLU A 280 5.72 -0.38 -19.00
C GLU A 280 5.16 -1.75 -18.60
N ALA A 281 5.86 -2.83 -18.94
CA ALA A 281 5.45 -4.19 -18.60
C ALA A 281 5.08 -4.28 -17.09
N PRO A 282 4.01 -5.01 -16.71
CA PRO A 282 3.19 -5.94 -17.50
C PRO A 282 2.11 -5.26 -18.35
N PHE A 283 2.08 -3.93 -18.37
CA PHE A 283 1.12 -3.13 -19.13
C PHE A 283 1.53 -3.00 -20.61
N GLY A 284 0.70 -2.29 -21.36
CA GLY A 284 0.83 -2.14 -22.80
C GLY A 284 0.14 -3.25 -23.59
N GLY A 285 0.44 -3.29 -24.89
CA GLY A 285 -0.23 -4.16 -25.86
C GLY A 285 -1.58 -3.61 -26.33
N GLU A 286 -2.06 -4.17 -27.44
CA GLU A 286 -3.28 -3.69 -28.10
C GLU A 286 -4.54 -4.36 -27.52
N PRO A 287 -5.68 -3.64 -27.45
CA PRO A 287 -6.97 -4.23 -27.13
C PRO A 287 -7.28 -5.44 -28.03
N GLY A 288 -7.61 -6.58 -27.41
CA GLY A 288 -7.80 -7.86 -28.11
C GLY A 288 -6.55 -8.74 -28.21
N GLY A 289 -5.35 -8.19 -27.94
CA GLY A 289 -4.08 -8.91 -27.94
C GLY A 289 -3.94 -9.99 -26.85
N LYS A 290 -2.80 -10.68 -26.82
CA LYS A 290 -2.49 -11.68 -25.80
C LYS A 290 -2.10 -10.98 -24.48
N PRO A 291 -2.70 -11.34 -23.33
CA PRO A 291 -2.27 -10.84 -22.02
C PRO A 291 -0.80 -11.17 -21.72
N SER A 292 -0.13 -10.33 -20.91
CA SER A 292 1.26 -10.53 -20.48
C SER A 292 1.45 -11.77 -19.60
N LEU A 293 0.40 -12.14 -18.85
CA LEU A 293 0.34 -13.34 -18.02
C LEU A 293 -0.82 -14.26 -18.44
N SER A 294 -0.56 -15.56 -18.48
CA SER A 294 -1.60 -16.58 -18.60
C SER A 294 -2.38 -16.76 -17.29
N ASP A 295 -3.56 -17.38 -17.35
CA ASP A 295 -4.35 -17.66 -16.15
C ASP A 295 -3.62 -18.56 -15.13
N THR A 296 -2.76 -19.46 -15.61
CA THR A 296 -1.93 -20.29 -14.73
C THR A 296 -0.87 -19.44 -14.03
N GLU A 297 -0.22 -18.53 -14.75
CA GLU A 297 0.77 -17.62 -14.15
C GLU A 297 0.13 -16.66 -13.14
N VAL A 298 -1.07 -16.16 -13.42
CA VAL A 298 -1.85 -15.37 -12.45
C VAL A 298 -2.05 -16.16 -11.15
N ARG A 299 -2.49 -17.43 -11.24
CA ARG A 299 -2.69 -18.27 -10.05
C ARG A 299 -1.39 -18.63 -9.34
N ASP A 300 -0.33 -18.90 -10.10
CA ASP A 300 0.99 -19.23 -9.54
C ASP A 300 1.58 -18.00 -8.81
N ILE A 301 1.45 -16.79 -9.37
CA ILE A 301 1.83 -15.53 -8.69
C ILE A 301 1.02 -15.35 -7.41
N VAL A 302 -0.30 -15.58 -7.44
CA VAL A 302 -1.13 -15.53 -6.23
C VAL A 302 -0.68 -16.56 -5.20
N ALA A 303 -0.26 -17.76 -5.62
CA ALA A 303 0.30 -18.77 -4.72
C ALA A 303 1.61 -18.27 -4.09
N PHE A 304 2.49 -17.66 -4.86
CA PHE A 304 3.70 -17.00 -4.36
C PHE A 304 3.38 -15.88 -3.36
N LEU A 305 2.47 -14.96 -3.67
CA LEU A 305 2.12 -13.85 -2.78
C LEU A 305 1.52 -14.31 -1.44
N LYS A 306 0.85 -15.47 -1.41
CA LYS A 306 0.37 -16.08 -0.16
C LYS A 306 1.51 -16.50 0.77
N THR A 307 2.70 -16.77 0.23
CA THR A 307 3.89 -17.12 1.04
C THR A 307 4.45 -15.94 1.84
N LEU A 308 4.01 -14.71 1.53
CA LEU A 308 4.41 -13.47 2.18
C LEU A 308 3.57 -13.14 3.44
N THR A 309 2.70 -14.07 3.86
CA THR A 309 1.91 -13.93 5.09
C THR A 309 2.72 -14.35 6.30
N ASP A 310 2.86 -13.45 7.26
CA ASP A 310 3.53 -13.70 8.54
C ASP A 310 2.90 -14.85 9.33
N ALA A 311 3.74 -15.60 10.04
CA ALA A 311 3.33 -16.81 10.75
C ALA A 311 2.27 -16.55 11.83
N ASP A 312 2.34 -15.42 12.52
CA ASP A 312 1.39 -15.05 13.58
C ASP A 312 0.00 -14.63 13.03
N LEU A 313 -0.07 -14.26 11.75
CA LEU A 313 -1.32 -13.91 11.07
C LEU A 313 -1.91 -15.08 10.27
N GLN A 314 -1.17 -16.18 10.12
CA GLN A 314 -1.71 -17.41 9.58
C GLN A 314 -2.70 -17.99 10.59
N ARG A 315 -3.97 -18.11 10.19
CA ARG A 315 -4.93 -18.87 11.00
C ARG A 315 -4.37 -20.28 11.19
N PRO A 316 -4.34 -20.84 12.43
CA PRO A 316 -4.02 -22.24 12.61
C PRO A 316 -4.89 -23.04 11.65
N ALA A 317 -4.29 -23.92 10.85
CA ALA A 317 -5.06 -24.90 10.10
C ALA A 317 -5.96 -25.59 11.12
N SER A 318 -7.27 -25.38 11.00
CA SER A 318 -8.27 -25.78 11.99
C SER A 318 -7.89 -27.11 12.62
N LEU A 319 -7.63 -27.12 13.93
CA LEU A 319 -7.76 -28.34 14.71
C LEU A 319 -9.14 -28.90 14.34
N GLY A 320 -9.14 -30.08 13.72
CA GLY A 320 -10.31 -30.66 13.08
C GLY A 320 -11.52 -30.59 14.00
N SER A 321 -12.67 -30.34 13.39
CA SER A 321 -14.03 -30.39 13.96
C SER A 321 -14.15 -31.35 15.15
N GLY A 322 -13.83 -30.85 16.34
CA GLY A 322 -14.17 -31.47 17.60
C GLY A 322 -15.62 -31.11 17.87
N VAL A 323 -16.52 -32.03 17.50
CA VAL A 323 -17.92 -32.01 17.93
C VAL A 323 -17.92 -31.95 19.45
N VAL A 324 -18.21 -30.78 20.02
CA VAL A 324 -18.65 -30.69 21.42
C VAL A 324 -20.16 -30.82 21.40
N THR A 325 -20.61 -32.07 21.50
CA THR A 325 -21.97 -32.39 21.90
C THR A 325 -22.14 -32.22 23.40
N ARG A 326 -23.26 -31.56 23.73
CA ARG A 326 -23.93 -31.35 25.03
C ARG A 326 -23.55 -30.10 25.79
#